data_AF-A0A291HTE5-F1
#
_entry.id   AF-A0A291HTE5-F1
#
_cell.length_a   1.000
_cell.length_b   1.000
_cell.length_c   1.000
_cell.angle_alpha   90.00
_cell.angle_beta   90.00
_cell.angle_gamma   90.00
#
_symmetry.space_group_name_H-M   'P 1'
#
loop_
_entity.id
_entity.type
_entity.pdbx_description
1 polymer ?
#
loop_
_entity_poly.entity_id
_entity_poly.type
_entity_poly.pdbx_seq_one_letter_code
_entity_poly.pdbx_strand_id
1 'polypeptide(L)'
;MCKNTQIERLIHSLFLIKQRKASEITLNRNAVIALLRVLHLVMHKKTSKIRLTPKATQELLTSLREARENLVSRTLNEDPQLFESLFKYENNENLLSLSFEREFSIFINDNLERFSNNVTDIEDEGTKHKLKIITEEFVSFKQSKTTSFIDSFFLDDKVKQIEKIFSIFDKEKNRFQEVNYMISKDQVIFEREFNRLLGEQNGLAK
;
A
#
# COMPACT_ATOMS: atom_id res chain seq x y z
N MET A 1 -15.65 -45.20 75.98
CA MET A 1 -16.31 -43.93 75.56
C MET A 1 -15.47 -43.24 74.49
N CYS A 2 -15.59 -43.61 73.21
CA CYS A 2 -14.73 -43.05 72.14
C CYS A 2 -15.49 -42.85 70.80
N LYS A 3 -16.77 -42.44 70.85
CA LYS A 3 -17.61 -42.25 69.65
C LYS A 3 -17.95 -40.77 69.34
N ASN A 4 -17.69 -39.83 70.25
CA ASN A 4 -18.16 -38.44 70.11
C ASN A 4 -17.15 -37.52 69.37
N THR A 5 -15.86 -37.68 69.67
CA THR A 5 -14.78 -36.85 69.11
C THR A 5 -14.55 -37.04 67.60
N GLN A 6 -14.86 -38.22 67.06
CA GLN A 6 -14.75 -38.46 65.61
C GLN A 6 -15.92 -37.82 64.84
N ILE A 7 -17.12 -37.80 65.42
CA ILE A 7 -18.31 -37.18 64.83
C ILE A 7 -18.15 -35.66 64.82
N GLU A 8 -17.66 -35.06 65.91
CA GLU A 8 -17.38 -33.61 65.99
C GLU A 8 -16.32 -33.16 64.97
N ARG A 9 -15.25 -33.96 64.80
CA ARG A 9 -14.22 -33.69 63.77
C ARG A 9 -14.81 -33.74 62.37
N LEU A 10 -15.66 -34.72 62.08
CA LEU A 10 -16.32 -34.83 60.77
C LEU A 10 -17.23 -33.63 60.50
N ILE A 11 -18.02 -33.21 61.49
CA ILE A 11 -18.89 -32.02 61.39
C ILE A 11 -18.06 -30.77 61.12
N HIS A 12 -16.95 -30.58 61.83
CA HIS A 12 -16.05 -29.44 61.62
C HIS A 12 -15.40 -29.47 60.23
N SER A 13 -14.95 -30.64 59.75
CA SER A 13 -14.39 -30.79 58.41
C SER A 13 -15.44 -30.49 57.33
N LEU A 14 -16.67 -30.98 57.48
CA LEU A 14 -17.78 -30.70 56.56
C LEU A 14 -18.15 -29.21 56.54
N PHE A 15 -18.11 -28.54 57.69
CA PHE A 15 -18.34 -27.10 57.79
C PHE A 15 -17.25 -26.29 57.05
N LEU A 16 -15.98 -26.66 57.23
CA LEU A 16 -14.86 -26.03 56.51
C LEU A 16 -14.94 -26.27 55.00
N ILE A 17 -15.30 -27.48 54.57
CA ILE A 17 -15.51 -27.81 53.15
C ILE A 17 -16.66 -26.98 52.58
N LYS A 18 -17.76 -26.82 53.32
CA LYS A 18 -18.91 -25.99 52.92
C LYS A 18 -18.53 -24.51 52.78
N GLN A 19 -17.76 -23.96 53.73
CA GLN A 19 -17.25 -22.60 53.63
C GLN A 19 -16.30 -22.42 52.45
N ARG A 20 -15.36 -23.36 52.25
CA ARG A 20 -14.42 -23.31 51.13
C ARG A 20 -15.13 -23.35 49.78
N LYS A 21 -16.14 -24.22 49.64
CA LYS A 21 -16.97 -24.32 48.44
C LYS A 21 -17.78 -23.04 48.17
N ALA A 22 -18.30 -22.40 49.22
CA ALA A 22 -19.00 -21.11 49.09
C ALA A 22 -18.06 -19.96 48.66
N SER A 23 -16.85 -19.92 49.21
CA SER A 23 -15.82 -18.94 48.81
C SER A 23 -15.36 -19.16 47.36
N GLU A 24 -15.19 -20.41 46.93
CA GLU A 24 -14.82 -20.76 45.55
C GLU A 24 -15.92 -20.39 44.55
N ILE A 25 -17.19 -20.62 44.89
CA ILE A 25 -18.35 -20.17 44.09
C ILE A 25 -18.36 -18.64 43.98
N THR A 26 -18.06 -17.93 45.07
CA THR A 26 -18.02 -16.46 45.09
C THR A 26 -16.86 -15.92 44.24
N LEU A 27 -15.68 -16.54 44.34
CA LEU A 27 -14.51 -16.19 43.52
C LEU A 27 -14.78 -16.43 42.03
N ASN A 28 -15.39 -17.56 41.68
CA ASN A 28 -15.75 -17.88 40.31
C ASN A 28 -16.80 -16.90 39.75
N ARG A 29 -17.81 -16.54 40.56
CA ARG A 29 -18.79 -15.51 40.20
C ARG A 29 -18.12 -14.15 39.94
N ASN A 30 -17.15 -13.76 40.76
CA ASN A 30 -16.40 -12.52 40.57
C ASN A 30 -15.53 -12.56 39.30
N ALA A 31 -14.89 -13.70 39.01
CA ALA A 31 -14.12 -13.90 37.79
C ALA A 31 -15.01 -13.81 36.53
N VAL A 32 -16.19 -14.43 36.55
CA VAL A 32 -17.18 -14.33 35.47
C VAL A 32 -17.66 -12.88 35.28
N ILE A 33 -17.93 -12.14 36.36
CA ILE A 33 -18.29 -10.72 36.28
C ILE A 33 -17.15 -9.88 35.68
N ALA A 34 -15.90 -10.14 36.07
CA ALA A 34 -14.74 -9.46 35.51
C ALA A 34 -14.58 -9.76 34.01
N LEU A 35 -14.72 -11.01 33.59
CA LEU A 35 -14.70 -11.42 32.19
C LEU A 35 -15.84 -10.79 31.39
N LEU A 36 -17.04 -10.72 31.94
CA LEU A 36 -18.18 -10.04 31.30
C LEU A 36 -17.95 -8.54 31.17
N ARG A 37 -17.30 -7.89 32.15
CA ARG A 37 -16.90 -6.47 32.04
C ARG A 37 -15.85 -6.25 30.95
N VAL A 38 -14.84 -7.13 30.87
CA VAL A 38 -13.83 -7.08 29.80
C VAL A 38 -14.46 -7.33 28.45
N LEU A 39 -15.34 -8.33 28.33
CA LEU A 39 -16.09 -8.62 27.10
C LEU A 39 -16.97 -7.43 26.71
N HIS A 40 -17.68 -6.83 27.66
CA HIS A 40 -18.48 -5.63 27.44
C HIS A 40 -17.61 -4.45 27.00
N LEU A 41 -16.43 -4.25 27.59
CA LEU A 41 -15.47 -3.23 27.19
C LEU A 41 -14.94 -3.48 25.77
N VAL A 42 -14.61 -4.74 25.44
CA VAL A 42 -14.15 -5.16 24.11
C VAL A 42 -15.25 -5.00 23.07
N MET A 43 -16.49 -5.40 23.40
CA MET A 43 -17.65 -5.19 22.55
C MET A 43 -17.91 -3.70 22.36
N HIS A 44 -17.92 -2.88 23.42
CA HIS A 44 -18.10 -1.44 23.31
C HIS A 44 -17.00 -0.80 22.46
N LYS A 45 -15.73 -1.23 22.63
CA LYS A 45 -14.59 -0.79 21.82
C LYS A 45 -14.68 -1.25 20.36
N LYS A 46 -15.30 -2.40 20.09
CA LYS A 46 -15.60 -2.91 18.75
C LYS A 46 -16.86 -2.29 18.13
N THR A 47 -17.84 -1.89 18.92
CA THR A 47 -19.06 -1.20 18.45
C THR A 47 -18.80 0.29 18.23
N SER A 48 -17.87 0.88 18.98
CA SER A 48 -17.27 2.19 18.69
C SER A 48 -16.28 2.13 17.53
N LYS A 49 -16.05 0.95 16.93
CA LYS A 49 -15.26 0.80 15.72
C LYS A 49 -16.08 1.39 14.56
N ILE A 50 -15.83 2.67 14.35
CA ILE A 50 -15.97 3.42 13.11
C ILE A 50 -17.39 3.43 12.54
N ARG A 51 -18.29 4.21 13.17
CA ARG A 51 -19.38 4.83 12.43
C ARG A 51 -18.88 6.19 11.95
N LEU A 52 -18.61 6.29 10.65
CA LEU A 52 -18.43 7.59 10.00
C LEU A 52 -19.75 8.36 10.10
N THR A 53 -19.68 9.68 10.29
CA THR A 53 -20.88 10.50 10.12
C THR A 53 -21.33 10.38 8.66
N PRO A 54 -22.63 10.55 8.36
CA PRO A 54 -23.08 10.51 6.97
C PRO A 54 -22.31 11.48 6.07
N LYS A 55 -21.99 12.67 6.60
CA LYS A 55 -21.15 13.68 5.92
C LYS A 55 -19.73 13.16 5.63
N ALA A 56 -19.01 12.66 6.65
CA ALA A 56 -17.66 12.12 6.46
C ALA A 56 -17.64 10.89 5.54
N THR A 57 -18.71 10.08 5.56
CA THR A 57 -18.88 8.95 4.63
C THR A 57 -19.01 9.46 3.20
N GLN A 58 -19.83 10.49 2.99
CA GLN A 58 -20.02 11.07 1.67
C GLN A 58 -18.73 11.71 1.14
N GLU A 59 -18.02 12.48 1.96
CA GLU A 59 -16.72 13.09 1.60
C GLU A 59 -15.71 12.02 1.20
N LEU A 60 -15.58 10.95 2.01
CA LEU A 60 -14.68 9.83 1.71
C LEU A 60 -15.04 9.13 0.39
N LEU A 61 -16.32 8.86 0.17
CA LEU A 61 -16.80 8.21 -1.06
C LEU A 61 -16.57 9.10 -2.30
N THR A 62 -16.68 10.42 -2.16
CA THR A 62 -16.35 11.36 -3.23
C THR A 62 -14.86 11.32 -3.56
N SER A 63 -13.97 11.40 -2.56
CA SER A 63 -12.52 11.28 -2.80
C SER A 63 -12.13 9.97 -3.46
N LEU A 64 -12.71 8.85 -3.03
CA LEU A 64 -12.46 7.54 -3.63
C LEU A 64 -12.98 7.45 -5.07
N ARG A 65 -14.11 8.10 -5.37
CA ARG A 65 -14.64 8.17 -6.73
C ARG A 65 -13.69 8.95 -7.63
N GLU A 66 -13.24 10.13 -7.21
CA GLU A 66 -12.31 10.96 -7.98
C GLU A 66 -10.96 10.27 -8.20
N ALA A 67 -10.45 9.57 -7.17
CA ALA A 67 -9.22 8.80 -7.29
C ALA A 67 -9.35 7.67 -8.31
N ARG A 68 -10.49 6.94 -8.29
CA ARG A 68 -10.78 5.91 -9.28
C ARG A 68 -10.91 6.49 -10.68
N GLU A 69 -11.64 7.60 -10.84
CA GLU A 69 -11.82 8.27 -12.13
C GLU A 69 -10.47 8.71 -12.72
N ASN A 70 -9.58 9.24 -11.88
CA ASN A 70 -8.23 9.61 -12.29
C ASN A 70 -7.42 8.40 -12.78
N LEU A 71 -7.40 7.29 -12.02
CA LEU A 71 -6.70 6.07 -12.43
C LEU A 71 -7.23 5.52 -13.76
N VAL A 72 -8.56 5.47 -13.90
CA VAL A 72 -9.21 5.00 -15.14
C VAL A 72 -8.86 5.93 -16.31
N SER A 73 -8.92 7.24 -16.10
CA SER A 73 -8.56 8.24 -17.13
C SER A 73 -7.12 8.10 -17.58
N ARG A 74 -6.15 8.02 -16.65
CA ARG A 74 -4.72 7.81 -16.96
C ARG A 74 -4.50 6.50 -17.73
N THR A 75 -5.26 5.47 -17.41
CA THR A 75 -5.17 4.18 -18.11
C THR A 75 -5.74 4.23 -19.52
N LEU A 76 -6.96 4.78 -19.67
CA LEU A 76 -7.65 4.85 -20.96
C LEU A 76 -6.96 5.79 -21.97
N ASN A 77 -6.34 6.85 -21.46
CA ASN A 77 -5.65 7.84 -22.28
C ASN A 77 -4.15 7.54 -22.45
N GLU A 78 -3.69 6.38 -21.99
CA GLU A 78 -2.30 5.96 -22.08
C GLU A 78 -1.31 7.04 -21.57
N ASP A 79 -1.53 7.49 -20.33
CA ASP A 79 -0.74 8.52 -19.68
C ASP A 79 0.77 8.28 -19.89
N PRO A 80 1.48 9.21 -20.55
CA PRO A 80 2.87 8.97 -20.97
C PRO A 80 3.80 8.62 -19.81
N GLN A 81 3.59 9.22 -18.63
CA GLN A 81 4.42 8.95 -17.46
C GLN A 81 4.31 7.48 -17.02
N LEU A 82 3.08 6.95 -17.01
CA LEU A 82 2.79 5.55 -16.68
C LEU A 82 3.28 4.59 -17.78
N PHE A 83 2.91 4.83 -19.03
CA PHE A 83 3.11 3.86 -20.11
C PHE A 83 4.51 3.89 -20.72
N GLU A 84 5.15 5.05 -20.86
CA GLU A 84 6.51 5.14 -21.45
C GLU A 84 7.49 4.25 -20.69
N SER A 85 7.39 4.23 -19.36
CA SER A 85 8.30 3.47 -18.49
C SER A 85 8.19 1.96 -18.69
N LEU A 86 7.00 1.45 -19.09
CA LEU A 86 6.78 0.03 -19.37
C LEU A 86 7.57 -0.43 -20.59
N PHE A 87 7.61 0.40 -21.64
CA PHE A 87 8.33 0.10 -22.87
C PHE A 87 9.82 0.43 -22.76
N LYS A 88 10.15 1.58 -22.15
CA LYS A 88 11.52 2.09 -22.06
C LYS A 88 12.44 1.18 -21.24
N TYR A 89 11.88 0.57 -20.19
CA TYR A 89 12.59 -0.29 -19.26
C TYR A 89 12.19 -1.77 -19.34
N GLU A 90 11.45 -2.19 -20.38
CA GLU A 90 11.00 -3.59 -20.58
C GLU A 90 12.15 -4.61 -20.40
N ASN A 91 13.33 -4.29 -20.94
CA ASN A 91 14.50 -5.17 -20.89
C ASN A 91 15.40 -4.96 -19.65
N ASN A 92 15.02 -4.09 -18.71
CA ASN A 92 15.75 -3.83 -17.47
C ASN A 92 14.81 -3.92 -16.28
N GLU A 93 14.74 -5.13 -15.70
CA GLU A 93 13.86 -5.46 -14.57
C GLU A 93 14.01 -4.51 -13.37
N ASN A 94 15.23 -4.07 -13.06
CA ASN A 94 15.48 -3.16 -11.94
C ASN A 94 14.87 -1.77 -12.18
N LEU A 95 15.06 -1.21 -13.39
CA LEU A 95 14.48 0.09 -13.75
C LEU A 95 12.96 0.01 -13.90
N LEU A 96 12.44 -1.12 -14.39
CA LEU A 96 11.01 -1.39 -14.48
C LEU A 96 10.39 -1.55 -13.09
N SER A 97 11.04 -2.25 -12.16
CA SER A 97 10.60 -2.32 -10.78
C SER A 97 10.59 -0.94 -10.11
N LEU A 98 11.59 -0.11 -10.38
CA LEU A 98 11.65 1.27 -9.88
C LEU A 98 10.53 2.15 -10.46
N SER A 99 10.13 1.94 -11.72
CA SER A 99 9.03 2.70 -12.31
C SER A 99 7.71 2.36 -11.64
N PHE A 100 7.45 1.09 -11.33
CA PHE A 100 6.30 0.70 -10.52
C PHE A 100 6.34 1.30 -9.11
N GLU A 101 7.51 1.40 -8.48
CA GLU A 101 7.63 2.07 -7.18
C GLU A 101 7.30 3.57 -7.26
N ARG A 102 7.73 4.25 -8.34
CA ARG A 102 7.39 5.65 -8.60
C ARG A 102 5.88 5.81 -8.79
N GLU A 103 5.27 5.01 -9.66
CA GLU A 103 3.82 5.08 -9.93
C GLU A 103 2.98 4.80 -8.69
N PHE A 104 3.40 3.84 -7.86
CA PHE A 104 2.74 3.61 -6.58
C PHE A 104 2.81 4.84 -5.67
N SER A 105 3.96 5.53 -5.63
CA SER A 105 4.13 6.73 -4.81
C SER A 105 3.28 7.90 -5.30
N ILE A 106 3.21 8.10 -6.63
CA ILE A 106 2.33 9.08 -7.28
C ILE A 106 0.86 8.76 -6.95
N PHE A 107 0.46 7.50 -7.11
CA PHE A 107 -0.90 7.05 -6.79
C PHE A 107 -1.28 7.41 -5.34
N ILE A 108 -0.43 7.11 -4.36
CA ILE A 108 -0.73 7.44 -2.96
C ILE A 108 -0.83 8.95 -2.74
N ASN A 109 0.09 9.74 -3.29
CA ASN A 109 0.06 11.21 -3.15
C ASN A 109 -1.22 11.82 -3.72
N ASP A 110 -1.60 11.43 -4.94
CA ASP A 110 -2.82 11.92 -5.61
C ASP A 110 -4.09 11.58 -4.82
N ASN A 111 -4.14 10.38 -4.23
CA ASN A 111 -5.25 9.95 -3.39
C ASN A 111 -5.32 10.79 -2.10
N LEU A 112 -4.19 11.00 -1.43
CA LEU A 112 -4.11 11.82 -0.22
C LEU A 112 -4.51 13.27 -0.47
N GLU A 113 -4.12 13.85 -1.62
CA GLU A 113 -4.55 15.18 -2.02
C GLU A 113 -6.09 15.26 -2.19
N ARG A 114 -6.70 14.27 -2.85
CA ARG A 114 -8.17 14.19 -3.01
C ARG A 114 -8.90 13.99 -1.68
N PHE A 115 -8.30 13.28 -0.73
CA PHE A 115 -8.84 13.24 0.64
C PHE A 115 -8.74 14.61 1.31
N SER A 116 -7.61 15.31 1.16
CA SER A 116 -7.43 16.66 1.72
C SER A 116 -8.41 17.68 1.14
N ASN A 117 -8.75 17.58 -0.14
CA ASN A 117 -9.62 18.55 -0.82
C ASN A 117 -11.10 18.39 -0.44
N ASN A 118 -11.56 17.17 -0.14
CA ASN A 118 -12.98 16.89 0.12
C ASN A 118 -13.32 16.79 1.61
N VAL A 119 -12.34 16.58 2.50
CA VAL A 119 -12.60 16.50 3.94
C VAL A 119 -12.65 17.91 4.53
N THR A 120 -13.83 18.34 4.94
CA THR A 120 -14.04 19.72 5.41
C THR A 120 -13.80 19.91 6.92
N ASP A 121 -13.73 18.82 7.69
CA ASP A 121 -13.66 18.83 9.16
C ASP A 121 -12.30 18.33 9.68
N ILE A 122 -11.21 18.86 9.12
CA ILE A 122 -9.83 18.43 9.45
C ILE A 122 -9.47 18.77 10.90
N GLU A 123 -10.16 19.70 11.55
CA GLU A 123 -9.91 20.06 12.95
C GLU A 123 -10.51 19.07 13.97
N ASP A 124 -11.52 18.27 13.58
CA ASP A 124 -12.11 17.25 14.43
C ASP A 124 -11.11 16.11 14.69
N GLU A 125 -10.78 15.90 15.96
CA GLU A 125 -9.81 14.88 16.39
C GLU A 125 -10.24 13.46 16.00
N GLY A 126 -11.56 13.22 15.94
CA GLY A 126 -12.13 11.96 15.44
C GLY A 126 -11.88 11.75 13.95
N THR A 127 -11.95 12.81 13.15
CA THR A 127 -11.69 12.81 11.71
C THR A 127 -10.21 12.69 11.41
N LYS A 128 -9.34 13.40 12.16
CA LYS A 128 -7.88 13.23 12.09
C LYS A 128 -7.45 11.79 12.39
N HIS A 129 -7.97 11.19 13.47
CA HIS A 129 -7.64 9.82 13.82
C HIS A 129 -8.08 8.81 12.74
N LYS A 130 -9.23 9.05 12.09
CA LYS A 130 -9.74 8.17 11.02
C LYS A 130 -8.98 8.35 9.71
N LEU A 131 -8.65 9.58 9.32
CA LEU A 131 -7.78 9.85 8.18
C LEU A 131 -6.40 9.24 8.38
N LYS A 132 -5.86 9.35 9.61
CA LYS A 132 -4.63 8.66 9.98
C LYS A 132 -4.73 7.16 9.76
N ILE A 133 -5.80 6.50 10.21
CA ILE A 133 -6.01 5.06 9.97
C ILE A 133 -6.10 4.74 8.47
N ILE A 134 -6.82 5.54 7.69
CA ILE A 134 -6.95 5.32 6.24
C ILE A 134 -5.59 5.45 5.55
N THR A 135 -4.84 6.51 5.86
CA THR A 135 -3.48 6.72 5.37
C THR A 135 -2.54 5.60 5.82
N GLU A 136 -2.64 5.14 7.07
CA GLU A 136 -1.90 4.00 7.60
C GLU A 136 -2.25 2.71 6.84
N GLU A 137 -3.51 2.46 6.49
CA GLU A 137 -3.94 1.31 5.68
C GLU A 137 -3.39 1.39 4.24
N PHE A 138 -3.45 2.58 3.62
CA PHE A 138 -2.87 2.82 2.29
C PHE A 138 -1.35 2.59 2.26
N VAL A 139 -0.63 3.06 3.29
CA VAL A 139 0.82 2.89 3.41
C VAL A 139 1.19 1.46 3.83
N SER A 140 0.42 0.85 4.73
CA SER A 140 0.68 -0.49 5.26
C SER A 140 0.32 -1.62 4.30
N PHE A 141 -0.52 -1.38 3.30
CA PHE A 141 -0.73 -2.30 2.17
C PHE A 141 0.61 -2.67 1.50
N LYS A 142 1.61 -1.78 1.51
CA LYS A 142 2.97 -2.09 1.06
C LYS A 142 3.83 -2.76 2.15
N GLN A 143 3.60 -2.41 3.41
CA GLN A 143 4.38 -2.92 4.56
C GLN A 143 4.14 -4.38 4.90
N SER A 144 3.04 -4.99 4.44
CA SER A 144 2.89 -6.46 4.55
C SER A 144 3.95 -7.24 3.75
N LYS A 145 4.81 -6.54 2.99
CA LYS A 145 6.01 -7.10 2.32
C LYS A 145 7.35 -6.49 2.75
N THR A 146 7.41 -5.33 3.42
CA THR A 146 8.67 -4.69 3.86
C THR A 146 8.50 -3.86 5.14
N THR A 147 9.44 -4.01 6.08
CA THR A 147 9.40 -3.54 7.49
C THR A 147 9.63 -2.03 7.71
N SER A 148 9.37 -1.16 6.72
CA SER A 148 9.69 0.27 6.83
C SER A 148 8.43 1.14 6.89
N PHE A 149 8.27 1.87 7.99
CA PHE A 149 7.27 2.92 8.17
C PHE A 149 7.62 4.08 7.24
N ILE A 150 6.84 4.30 6.18
CA ILE A 150 7.02 5.44 5.26
C ILE A 150 6.08 6.55 5.73
N ASP A 151 6.61 7.64 6.28
CA ASP A 151 5.79 8.85 6.47
C ASP A 151 5.41 9.41 5.09
N SER A 152 4.16 9.84 4.93
CA SER A 152 3.66 10.35 3.63
C SER A 152 4.47 11.54 3.11
N PHE A 153 5.17 12.26 3.99
CA PHE A 153 6.08 13.35 3.65
C PHE A 153 7.28 12.90 2.77
N PHE A 154 7.62 11.62 2.77
CA PHE A 154 8.74 11.08 2.01
C PHE A 154 8.36 10.58 0.61
N LEU A 155 7.07 10.54 0.25
CA LEU A 155 6.67 9.99 -1.04
C LEU A 155 7.04 10.92 -2.21
N ASP A 156 6.88 12.23 -2.05
CA ASP A 156 7.32 13.21 -3.07
C ASP A 156 8.85 13.23 -3.22
N ASP A 157 9.58 13.19 -2.10
CA ASP A 157 11.04 13.08 -2.13
C ASP A 157 11.48 11.76 -2.78
N LYS A 158 10.78 10.66 -2.50
CA LYS A 158 11.02 9.37 -3.16
C LYS A 158 10.78 9.42 -4.67
N VAL A 159 9.72 10.09 -5.12
CA VAL A 159 9.47 10.31 -6.56
C VAL A 159 10.64 11.07 -7.18
N LYS A 160 11.07 12.19 -6.56
CA LYS A 160 12.21 13.00 -7.04
C LYS A 160 13.52 12.22 -7.08
N GLN A 161 13.79 11.38 -6.07
CA GLN A 161 14.97 10.53 -6.04
C GLN A 161 14.96 9.51 -7.19
N ILE A 162 13.81 8.86 -7.45
CA ILE A 162 13.67 7.91 -8.55
C ILE A 162 13.82 8.61 -9.91
N GLU A 163 13.23 9.80 -10.08
CA GLU A 163 13.39 10.59 -11.31
C GLU A 163 14.85 10.99 -11.56
N LYS A 164 15.58 11.34 -10.49
CA LYS A 164 17.02 11.60 -10.59
C LYS A 164 17.79 10.37 -11.05
N ILE A 165 17.45 9.18 -10.54
CA ILE A 165 18.03 7.91 -11.00
C ILE A 165 17.74 7.72 -12.49
N PHE A 166 16.49 7.86 -12.93
CA PHE A 166 16.12 7.75 -14.35
C PHE A 166 16.89 8.75 -15.22
N SER A 167 17.06 9.99 -14.78
CA SER A 167 17.81 11.01 -15.54
C SER A 167 19.28 10.64 -15.81
N ILE A 168 19.90 9.82 -14.96
CA ILE A 168 21.27 9.33 -15.14
C ILE A 168 21.30 8.23 -16.20
N PHE A 169 20.39 7.25 -16.09
CA PHE A 169 20.31 6.13 -17.02
C PHE A 169 19.80 6.54 -18.41
N ASP A 170 18.91 7.52 -18.48
CA ASP A 170 18.37 8.03 -19.74
C ASP A 170 19.43 8.85 -20.50
N LYS A 171 20.34 9.54 -19.80
CA LYS A 171 21.46 10.28 -20.42
C LYS A 171 22.44 9.37 -21.15
N GLU A 172 22.68 8.17 -20.62
CA GLU A 172 23.53 7.16 -21.28
C GLU A 172 22.86 6.54 -22.53
N LYS A 173 21.54 6.73 -22.68
CA LYS A 173 20.73 6.11 -23.74
C LYS A 173 20.33 7.08 -24.86
N ASN A 174 21.10 8.15 -25.11
CA ASN A 174 21.04 8.93 -26.35
C ASN A 174 21.55 8.15 -27.59
N ARG A 175 21.35 6.83 -27.61
CA ARG A 175 21.63 5.89 -28.71
C ARG A 175 20.77 6.16 -29.95
N PHE A 176 19.79 7.05 -29.88
CA PHE A 176 18.98 7.41 -31.05
C PHE A 176 19.81 8.08 -32.16
N GLN A 177 20.79 8.92 -31.78
CA GLN A 177 21.72 9.51 -32.73
C GLN A 177 22.68 8.46 -33.31
N GLU A 178 23.15 7.51 -32.50
CA GLU A 178 23.98 6.40 -32.96
C GLU A 178 23.22 5.44 -33.90
N VAL A 179 21.96 5.15 -33.59
CA VAL A 179 21.07 4.32 -34.43
C VAL A 179 20.79 5.03 -35.75
N ASN A 180 20.44 6.31 -35.73
CA ASN A 180 20.25 7.08 -36.96
C ASN A 180 21.54 7.18 -37.79
N TYR A 181 22.69 7.33 -37.13
CA TYR A 181 23.99 7.28 -37.79
C TYR A 181 24.23 5.92 -38.45
N MET A 182 23.97 4.81 -37.75
CA MET A 182 24.15 3.46 -38.30
C MET A 182 23.23 3.22 -39.49
N ILE A 183 21.94 3.59 -39.40
CA ILE A 183 20.98 3.47 -40.51
C ILE A 183 21.44 4.28 -41.72
N SER A 184 21.85 5.54 -41.50
CA SER A 184 22.31 6.41 -42.58
C SER A 184 23.59 5.89 -43.24
N LYS A 185 24.52 5.35 -42.43
CA LYS A 185 25.76 4.74 -42.90
C LYS A 185 25.49 3.52 -43.78
N ASP A 186 24.61 2.62 -43.31
CA ASP A 186 24.29 1.40 -44.03
C ASP A 186 23.52 1.68 -45.34
N GLN A 187 22.65 2.68 -45.36
CA GLN A 187 22.01 3.17 -46.60
C GLN A 187 23.03 3.65 -47.64
N VAL A 188 24.00 4.47 -47.24
CA VAL A 188 25.02 5.00 -48.16
C VAL A 188 25.93 3.88 -48.69
N ILE A 189 26.30 2.92 -47.84
CA ILE A 189 27.10 1.75 -48.27
C ILE A 189 26.29 0.90 -49.26
N PHE A 190 25.01 0.68 -48.97
CA PHE A 190 24.12 -0.06 -49.85
C PHE A 190 23.97 0.63 -51.20
N GLU A 191 23.67 1.93 -51.25
CA GLU A 191 23.57 2.68 -52.50
C GLU A 191 24.87 2.66 -53.30
N ARG A 192 26.02 2.76 -52.62
CA ARG A 192 27.33 2.70 -53.28
C ARG A 192 27.56 1.33 -53.93
N GLU A 193 27.29 0.24 -53.22
CA GLU A 193 27.42 -1.11 -53.77
C GLU A 193 26.37 -1.40 -54.86
N PHE A 194 25.14 -0.93 -54.67
CA PHE A 194 24.06 -1.07 -55.63
C PHE A 194 24.39 -0.34 -56.94
N ASN A 195 24.88 0.89 -56.86
CA ASN A 195 25.33 1.65 -58.03
C ASN A 195 26.59 1.05 -58.67
N ARG A 196 27.50 0.46 -57.89
CA ARG A 196 28.65 -0.28 -58.43
C ARG A 196 28.18 -1.48 -59.25
N LEU A 197 27.27 -2.28 -58.73
CA LEU A 197 26.72 -3.46 -59.41
C LEU A 197 25.89 -3.07 -60.65
N LEU A 198 25.10 -1.99 -60.59
CA LEU A 198 24.36 -1.46 -61.74
C LEU A 198 25.27 -0.84 -62.79
N GLY A 199 26.31 -0.12 -62.36
CA GLY A 199 27.34 0.44 -63.24
C GLY A 199 28.18 -0.65 -63.92
N GLU A 200 28.48 -1.74 -63.21
CA GLU A 200 29.13 -2.93 -63.76
C GLU A 200 28.22 -3.67 -64.77
N GLN A 201 26.89 -3.70 -64.59
CA GLN A 201 25.96 -4.24 -65.58
C GLN A 201 25.83 -3.35 -66.83
N ASN A 202 25.86 -2.02 -66.68
CA ASN A 202 25.75 -1.08 -67.79
C ASN A 202 27.06 -0.89 -68.59
N GLY A 203 28.18 -1.41 -68.10
CA GLY A 203 29.47 -1.43 -68.81
C GLY A 203 29.74 -2.71 -69.63
N LEU A 204 28.81 -3.68 -69.60
CA LEU A 204 28.91 -4.94 -70.36
C LEU A 204 27.84 -5.09 -71.46
N ALA A 205 27.06 -4.04 -71.73
CA ALA A 205 26.30 -3.92 -72.96
C ALA A 205 27.19 -3.25 -74.03
N LYS A 206 27.83 -4.09 -74.85
CA LYS A 206 28.34 -3.70 -76.17
C LYS A 206 27.23 -3.20 -77.07
#